data_AF-A0A9D8QPZ2-F1
#
_entry.id   AF-A0A9D8QPZ2-F1
#
_cell.length_a   1.000
_cell.length_b   1.000
_cell.length_c   1.000
_cell.angle_alpha   90.00
_cell.angle_beta   90.00
_cell.angle_gamma   90.00
#
_symmetry.space_group_name_H-M   'P 1'
#
loop_
_entity.id
_entity.type
_entity.pdbx_description
1 polymer ?
#
loop_
_entity_poly.entity_id
_entity_poly.type
_entity_poly.pdbx_seq_one_letter_code
_entity_poly.pdbx_strand_id
1 'polypeptide(L)'
;MKTLRKTIFPFVIATLAALVSCNNDDVEEYIYVPLTNAEKTEQINAMQGSYSGLCYFAPDNYYQAFTDSVKAEWVITAPDSTIAIRNFPLKVFANNVINTEVKEALKNDSSQTMKVAVYLYRPWGTSGPLANCYFNAIPRGSEDLKVDMPLTFGEEQKNATFVFTSNYNNSYYATGVYDNKKNMYFYMILEKIIIENGPTCDVNSLVVFAGSK
;
A
#
# COMPACT_ATOMS: atom_id res chain seq x y z
N MET A 1 4.74 -39.53 -62.97
CA MET A 1 3.75 -38.45 -62.76
C MET A 1 3.02 -38.70 -61.45
N LYS A 2 3.05 -37.72 -60.55
CA LYS A 2 2.48 -37.74 -59.20
C LYS A 2 0.97 -37.57 -59.25
N THR A 3 0.25 -38.24 -58.34
CA THR A 3 -0.85 -37.75 -57.44
C THR A 3 -1.68 -38.96 -56.98
N LEU A 4 -2.25 -39.07 -55.78
CA LEU A 4 -2.12 -38.40 -54.48
C LEU A 4 -2.80 -39.37 -53.48
N ARG A 5 -2.08 -39.84 -52.45
CA ARG A 5 -2.63 -40.69 -51.38
C ARG A 5 -3.46 -39.83 -50.42
N LYS A 6 -4.72 -40.21 -50.15
CA LYS A 6 -5.55 -39.58 -49.12
C LYS A 6 -5.46 -40.38 -47.82
N THR A 7 -4.63 -39.89 -46.90
CA THR A 7 -4.60 -40.27 -45.49
C THR A 7 -5.57 -39.36 -44.75
N ILE A 8 -6.55 -39.93 -44.04
CA ILE A 8 -7.48 -39.20 -43.17
C ILE A 8 -6.82 -39.15 -41.78
N PHE A 9 -6.43 -37.95 -41.36
CA PHE A 9 -5.90 -37.65 -40.02
C PHE A 9 -7.02 -36.97 -39.20
N PRO A 10 -7.17 -37.27 -37.89
CA PRO A 10 -8.21 -36.70 -37.05
C PRO A 10 -7.80 -35.33 -36.49
N PHE A 11 -8.68 -34.74 -35.66
CA PHE A 11 -8.42 -33.80 -34.56
C PHE A 11 -9.08 -32.40 -34.65
N VAL A 12 -9.80 -32.11 -33.56
CA VAL A 12 -10.13 -30.81 -32.91
C VAL A 12 -11.31 -29.98 -33.43
N ILE A 13 -12.34 -30.01 -32.58
CA ILE A 13 -13.40 -29.01 -32.40
C ILE A 13 -12.75 -27.67 -32.05
N ALA A 14 -12.80 -26.70 -32.97
CA ALA A 14 -12.48 -25.30 -32.68
C ALA A 14 -13.76 -24.59 -32.24
N THR A 15 -13.95 -24.45 -30.93
CA THR A 15 -14.93 -23.52 -30.34
C THR A 15 -14.53 -22.10 -30.70
N LEU A 16 -15.38 -21.41 -31.47
CA LEU A 16 -15.35 -19.96 -31.65
C LEU A 16 -15.67 -19.29 -30.30
N ALA A 17 -14.64 -18.95 -29.53
CA ALA A 17 -14.76 -17.95 -28.50
C ALA A 17 -14.93 -16.60 -29.21
N ALA A 18 -16.13 -16.02 -29.11
CA ALA A 18 -16.38 -14.65 -29.51
C ALA A 18 -15.42 -13.74 -28.73
N LEU A 19 -14.44 -13.18 -29.42
CA LEU A 19 -13.71 -12.01 -28.96
C LEU A 19 -14.70 -10.85 -28.99
N VAL A 20 -15.37 -10.63 -27.86
CA VAL A 20 -16.07 -9.35 -27.62
C VAL A 20 -14.97 -8.32 -27.39
N SER A 21 -14.53 -7.70 -28.46
CA SER A 21 -13.76 -6.46 -28.42
C SER A 21 -14.68 -5.37 -27.87
N CYS A 22 -14.71 -5.20 -26.55
CA CYS A 22 -15.21 -3.97 -25.95
C CYS A 22 -14.17 -2.88 -26.20
N ASN A 23 -14.30 -2.23 -27.36
CA ASN A 23 -13.67 -0.95 -27.62
C ASN A 23 -14.45 0.09 -26.78
N ASN A 24 -13.99 0.33 -25.55
CA ASN A 24 -14.36 1.55 -24.84
C ASN A 24 -13.27 2.57 -25.14
N ASP A 25 -13.48 3.32 -26.22
CA ASP A 25 -12.95 4.67 -26.34
C ASP A 25 -13.65 5.51 -25.27
N ASP A 26 -12.95 5.79 -24.17
CA ASP A 26 -13.03 7.02 -23.36
C ASP A 26 -12.06 6.93 -22.17
N VAL A 27 -11.00 7.75 -22.25
CA VAL A 27 -10.29 8.44 -21.16
C VAL A 27 -9.95 7.64 -19.88
N GLU A 28 -8.74 7.08 -19.82
CA GLU A 28 -7.74 7.42 -18.79
C GLU A 28 -6.40 6.78 -19.19
N GLU A 29 -5.36 7.60 -19.17
CA GLU A 29 -3.96 7.20 -19.30
C GLU A 29 -3.66 6.13 -18.24
N TYR A 30 -3.75 4.84 -18.61
CA TYR A 30 -3.45 3.76 -17.68
C TYR A 30 -2.00 3.90 -17.26
N ILE A 31 -1.71 4.46 -16.09
CA ILE A 31 -0.35 4.52 -15.51
C ILE A 31 0.03 3.17 -14.89
N TYR A 32 -0.89 2.19 -14.85
CA TYR A 32 -0.73 0.91 -14.17
C TYR A 32 -1.38 -0.25 -14.93
N VAL A 33 -0.74 -1.42 -14.92
CA VAL A 33 -1.18 -2.66 -15.54
C VAL A 33 -1.46 -3.70 -14.43
N PRO A 34 -2.69 -4.27 -14.38
CA PRO A 34 -3.00 -5.38 -13.47
C PRO A 34 -2.12 -6.61 -13.74
N LEU A 35 -1.67 -7.27 -12.68
CA LEU A 35 -0.89 -8.51 -12.75
C LEU A 35 -1.80 -9.74 -12.86
N THR A 36 -1.33 -10.77 -13.57
CA THR A 36 -1.92 -12.12 -13.53
C THR A 36 -1.76 -12.74 -12.13
N ASN A 37 -2.56 -13.78 -11.82
CA ASN A 37 -2.46 -14.47 -10.53
C ASN A 37 -1.07 -15.12 -10.29
N ALA A 38 -0.43 -15.61 -11.35
CA ALA A 38 0.92 -16.17 -11.28
C ALA A 38 1.94 -15.08 -10.92
N GLU A 39 1.89 -13.93 -11.59
CA GLU A 39 2.77 -12.79 -11.29
C GLU A 39 2.54 -12.25 -9.88
N LYS A 40 1.28 -12.14 -9.41
CA LYS A 40 0.97 -11.76 -8.03
C LYS A 40 1.58 -12.73 -7.03
N THR A 41 1.46 -14.03 -7.29
CA THR A 41 2.01 -15.09 -6.42
C THR A 41 3.53 -15.02 -6.37
N GLU A 42 4.19 -14.81 -7.51
CA GLU A 42 5.64 -14.64 -7.57
C GLU A 42 6.11 -13.41 -6.78
N GLN A 43 5.46 -12.25 -7.00
CA GLN A 43 5.84 -11.02 -6.32
C GLN A 43 5.57 -11.07 -4.81
N ILE A 44 4.42 -11.58 -4.36
CA ILE A 44 4.16 -11.69 -2.91
C ILE A 44 5.12 -12.67 -2.23
N ASN A 45 5.49 -13.76 -2.91
CA ASN A 45 6.49 -14.70 -2.42
C ASN A 45 7.90 -14.09 -2.35
N ALA A 46 8.25 -13.18 -3.25
CA ALA A 46 9.49 -12.43 -3.20
C ALA A 46 9.52 -11.43 -2.05
N MET A 47 8.38 -10.75 -1.82
CA MET A 47 8.22 -9.73 -0.78
C MET A 47 8.01 -10.30 0.63
N GLN A 48 7.60 -11.56 0.79
CA GLN A 48 7.32 -12.12 2.11
C GLN A 48 8.56 -12.06 3.02
N GLY A 49 8.36 -11.77 4.32
CA GLY A 49 9.46 -11.70 5.27
C GLY A 49 9.24 -10.66 6.36
N SER A 50 10.22 -10.59 7.28
CA SER A 50 10.31 -9.54 8.28
C SER A 50 11.27 -8.47 7.79
N TYR A 51 10.92 -7.22 8.04
CA TYR A 51 11.68 -6.04 7.66
C TYR A 51 11.93 -5.19 8.90
N SER A 52 13.10 -4.55 8.93
CA SER A 52 13.43 -3.55 9.94
C SER A 52 13.94 -2.29 9.25
N GLY A 53 13.57 -1.13 9.78
CA GLY A 53 13.94 0.14 9.19
C GLY A 53 13.44 1.33 9.99
N LEU A 54 13.11 2.40 9.28
CA LEU A 54 12.67 3.66 9.81
C LEU A 54 11.25 3.98 9.34
N CYS A 55 10.48 4.58 10.22
CA CYS A 55 9.26 5.30 9.91
C CYS A 55 9.46 6.79 10.20
N TYR A 56 9.01 7.66 9.30
CA TYR A 56 9.14 9.11 9.46
C TYR A 56 8.04 9.83 8.69
N PHE A 57 7.75 11.08 9.06
CA PHE A 57 7.00 11.96 8.17
C PHE A 57 7.93 12.51 7.10
N ALA A 58 7.50 12.47 5.84
CA ALA A 58 8.13 13.28 4.81
C ALA A 58 7.72 14.74 5.08
N PRO A 59 8.64 15.62 5.52
CA PRO A 59 8.34 17.05 5.55
C PRO A 59 8.07 17.55 4.14
N ASP A 60 7.34 18.66 4.01
CA ASP A 60 7.17 19.40 2.75
C ASP A 60 8.52 19.74 2.08
N ASN A 61 9.59 19.76 2.89
CA ASN A 61 10.96 20.02 2.48
C ASN A 61 11.85 18.76 2.69
N TYR A 62 12.11 18.02 1.61
CA TYR A 62 12.82 16.73 1.54
C TYR A 62 14.14 16.62 2.38
N TYR A 63 14.76 17.74 2.74
CA TYR A 63 16.03 17.81 3.48
C TYR A 63 15.91 17.59 5.01
N GLN A 64 14.72 17.68 5.61
CA GLN A 64 14.52 17.46 7.06
C GLN A 64 14.05 16.02 7.40
N ALA A 65 14.01 15.12 6.40
CA ALA A 65 13.27 13.86 6.41
C ALA A 65 13.71 12.79 7.45
N PHE A 66 14.75 13.01 8.25
CA PHE A 66 15.30 11.97 9.13
C PHE A 66 15.35 12.34 10.62
N THR A 67 15.13 13.61 10.97
CA THR A 67 15.33 14.11 12.35
C THR A 67 14.36 13.51 13.36
N ASP A 68 13.11 13.24 12.94
CA ASP A 68 12.06 12.65 13.78
C ASP A 68 11.74 11.20 13.39
N SER A 69 12.72 10.48 12.81
CA SER A 69 12.55 9.08 12.44
C SER A 69 12.53 8.16 13.65
N VAL A 70 11.71 7.12 13.58
CA VAL A 70 11.59 6.09 14.61
C VAL A 70 11.79 4.72 14.00
N LYS A 71 12.32 3.78 14.79
CA LYS A 71 12.46 2.40 14.34
C LYS A 71 11.09 1.80 14.07
N ALA A 72 10.96 1.14 12.93
CA ALA A 72 9.77 0.42 12.55
C ALA A 72 10.14 -0.99 12.10
N GLU A 73 9.24 -1.93 12.37
CA GLU A 73 9.35 -3.31 11.93
C GLU A 73 8.04 -3.69 11.26
N TRP A 74 8.09 -4.43 10.17
CA TRP A 74 6.89 -4.96 9.54
C TRP A 74 7.11 -6.34 8.99
N VAL A 75 6.01 -7.08 8.86
CA VAL A 75 6.01 -8.43 8.33
C VAL A 75 5.03 -8.50 7.17
N ILE A 76 5.48 -9.10 6.07
CA ILE A 76 4.60 -9.47 4.95
C ILE A 76 4.39 -10.98 5.00
N THR A 77 3.12 -11.36 5.08
CA THR A 77 2.69 -12.75 5.06
C THR A 77 2.03 -13.09 3.74
N ALA A 78 2.53 -14.13 3.06
CA ALA A 78 1.83 -14.80 1.98
C ALA A 78 0.92 -15.90 2.56
N PRO A 79 -0.23 -16.20 1.95
CA PRO A 79 -0.77 -15.62 0.71
C PRO A 79 -1.61 -14.35 0.93
N ASP A 80 -1.89 -13.98 2.18
CA ASP A 80 -2.89 -12.97 2.58
C ASP A 80 -2.60 -11.54 2.10
N SER A 81 -1.49 -11.31 1.40
CA SER A 81 -1.11 -10.03 0.80
C SER A 81 -1.30 -8.88 1.78
N THR A 82 -0.82 -9.07 3.00
CA THR A 82 -0.99 -8.14 4.12
C THR A 82 0.37 -7.76 4.69
N ILE A 83 0.58 -6.46 4.90
CA ILE A 83 1.67 -5.91 5.71
C ILE A 83 1.15 -5.73 7.13
N ALA A 84 1.81 -6.35 8.10
CA ALA A 84 1.62 -6.07 9.52
C ALA A 84 2.75 -5.16 10.00
N ILE A 85 2.46 -3.87 10.18
CA ILE A 85 3.37 -2.87 10.71
C ILE A 85 3.33 -2.97 12.24
N ARG A 86 4.41 -3.50 12.82
CA ARG A 86 4.57 -3.61 14.26
C ARG A 86 5.06 -2.29 14.81
N ASN A 87 4.58 -1.95 16.00
CA ASN A 87 4.94 -0.70 16.67
C ASN A 87 4.69 0.53 15.78
N PHE A 88 3.50 0.62 15.20
CA PHE A 88 3.04 1.79 14.47
C PHE A 88 3.24 3.05 15.31
N PRO A 89 3.99 4.05 14.82
CA PRO A 89 4.55 5.06 15.69
C PRO A 89 3.59 6.21 15.96
N LEU A 90 2.66 5.97 16.89
CA LEU A 90 1.62 6.94 17.28
C LEU A 90 2.18 8.33 17.66
N LYS A 91 3.32 8.34 18.34
CA LYS A 91 4.03 9.55 18.76
C LYS A 91 4.39 10.49 17.61
N VAL A 92 4.64 9.94 16.42
CA VAL A 92 5.02 10.72 15.25
C VAL A 92 3.87 11.65 14.85
N PHE A 93 2.62 11.15 14.85
CA PHE A 93 1.41 11.92 14.52
C PHE A 93 1.14 13.10 15.44
N ALA A 94 1.59 13.03 16.70
CA ALA A 94 1.39 14.10 17.68
C ALA A 94 2.02 15.44 17.26
N ASN A 95 3.02 15.43 16.37
CA ASN A 95 3.65 16.66 15.89
C ASN A 95 2.74 17.48 14.96
N ASN A 96 1.82 16.81 14.26
CA ASN A 96 0.93 17.43 13.27
C ASN A 96 -0.50 17.65 13.79
N VAL A 97 -0.79 17.27 15.04
CA VAL A 97 -2.10 17.48 15.68
C VAL A 97 -2.07 18.76 16.53
N ILE A 98 -3.05 19.64 16.31
CA ILE A 98 -3.20 20.90 17.06
C ILE A 98 -3.88 20.67 18.41
N ASN A 99 -4.90 19.80 18.47
CA ASN A 99 -5.63 19.54 19.71
C ASN A 99 -4.68 18.95 20.78
N THR A 100 -4.56 19.65 21.91
CA THR A 100 -3.58 19.34 22.96
C THR A 100 -3.85 18.01 23.64
N GLU A 101 -5.11 17.68 23.91
CA GLU A 101 -5.49 16.41 24.57
C GLU A 101 -5.18 15.21 23.66
N VAL A 102 -5.55 15.30 22.37
CA VAL A 102 -5.24 14.25 21.39
C VAL A 102 -3.74 14.12 21.18
N LYS A 103 -3.03 15.25 21.13
CA LYS A 103 -1.57 15.28 21.04
C LYS A 103 -0.91 14.60 22.24
N GLU A 104 -1.40 14.80 23.44
CA GLU A 104 -0.90 14.13 24.65
C GLU A 104 -1.20 12.64 24.64
N ALA A 105 -2.42 12.23 24.26
CA ALA A 105 -2.78 10.82 24.13
C ALA A 105 -1.85 10.09 23.15
N LEU A 106 -1.66 10.63 21.94
CA LEU A 106 -0.74 10.09 20.93
C LEU A 106 0.73 9.99 21.42
N LYS A 107 1.15 10.89 22.31
CA LYS A 107 2.50 10.87 22.91
C LYS A 107 2.64 9.83 24.01
N ASN A 108 1.58 9.55 24.76
CA ASN A 108 1.63 8.68 25.92
C ASN A 108 1.34 7.21 25.56
N ASP A 109 0.53 6.98 24.54
CA ASP A 109 0.16 5.64 24.13
C ASP A 109 1.34 4.86 23.52
N SER A 110 1.34 3.56 23.83
CA SER A 110 2.27 2.61 23.23
C SER A 110 1.93 2.37 21.78
N SER A 111 2.96 2.18 20.96
CA SER A 111 2.82 1.84 19.56
C SER A 111 2.00 0.55 19.36
N GLN A 112 1.09 0.55 18.39
CA GLN A 112 0.16 -0.56 18.13
C GLN A 112 0.50 -1.28 16.83
N THR A 113 -0.07 -2.46 16.59
CA THR A 113 0.11 -3.15 15.29
C THR A 113 -0.97 -2.72 14.32
N MET A 114 -0.55 -2.18 13.18
CA MET A 114 -1.44 -1.83 12.07
C MET A 114 -1.33 -2.88 10.96
N LYS A 115 -2.46 -3.29 10.39
CA LYS A 115 -2.50 -4.20 9.24
C LYS A 115 -2.98 -3.43 8.01
N VAL A 116 -2.32 -3.66 6.88
CA VAL A 116 -2.57 -2.99 5.61
C VAL A 116 -2.54 -4.02 4.49
N ALA A 117 -3.49 -3.93 3.56
CA ALA A 117 -3.49 -4.79 2.38
C ALA A 117 -2.41 -4.35 1.36
N VAL A 118 -1.96 -5.29 0.54
CA VAL A 118 -0.97 -5.10 -0.51
C VAL A 118 -1.64 -5.32 -1.86
N TYR A 119 -1.76 -4.24 -2.63
CA TYR A 119 -2.34 -4.27 -3.96
C TYR A 119 -1.24 -4.19 -5.01
N LEU A 120 -0.76 -5.36 -5.45
CA LEU A 120 0.33 -5.47 -6.42
C LEU A 120 -0.10 -5.00 -7.82
N TYR A 121 0.80 -4.27 -8.48
CA TYR A 121 0.60 -3.77 -9.83
C TYR A 121 1.92 -3.66 -10.59
N ARG A 122 1.84 -3.38 -11.89
CA ARG A 122 2.99 -3.01 -12.72
C ARG A 122 2.82 -1.59 -13.27
N PRO A 123 3.82 -0.69 -13.19
CA PRO A 123 3.73 0.61 -13.86
C PRO A 123 3.56 0.47 -15.38
N TRP A 124 2.82 1.38 -16.00
CA TRP A 124 2.62 1.41 -17.45
C TRP A 124 3.92 1.68 -18.20
N GLY A 125 3.98 1.19 -19.44
CA GLY A 125 5.18 1.31 -20.28
C GLY A 125 6.33 0.39 -19.85
N THR A 126 6.13 -0.45 -18.83
CA THR A 126 7.10 -1.48 -18.43
C THR A 126 6.68 -2.85 -18.94
N SER A 127 7.61 -3.57 -19.58
CA SER A 127 7.43 -4.95 -20.04
C SER A 127 8.60 -5.81 -19.56
N GLY A 128 8.31 -7.05 -19.15
CA GLY A 128 9.28 -7.99 -18.58
C GLY A 128 9.30 -8.05 -17.05
N PRO A 129 10.11 -8.94 -16.45
CA PRO A 129 10.30 -9.01 -15.01
C PRO A 129 11.00 -7.72 -14.56
N LEU A 130 10.24 -6.81 -13.95
CA LEU A 130 10.82 -5.65 -13.29
C LEU A 130 11.76 -6.13 -12.19
N ALA A 131 12.91 -5.48 -12.05
CA ALA A 131 13.80 -5.70 -10.91
C ALA A 131 13.10 -5.40 -9.57
N ASN A 132 11.98 -4.67 -9.61
CA ASN A 132 11.23 -4.20 -8.45
C ASN A 132 9.78 -4.71 -8.47
N CYS A 133 9.21 -4.99 -7.30
CA CYS A 133 7.78 -5.24 -7.12
C CYS A 133 7.11 -3.94 -6.67
N TYR A 134 6.00 -3.56 -7.29
CA TYR A 134 5.25 -2.35 -6.97
C TYR A 134 3.91 -2.72 -6.34
N PHE A 135 3.52 -1.99 -5.31
CA PHE A 135 2.26 -2.21 -4.62
C PHE A 135 1.63 -0.91 -4.14
N ASN A 136 0.35 -0.95 -3.80
CA ASN A 136 -0.30 0.10 -3.04
C ASN A 136 -0.77 -0.44 -1.69
N ALA A 137 -0.76 0.44 -0.68
CA ALA A 137 -1.40 0.21 0.61
C ALA A 137 -2.91 0.47 0.56
N ILE A 138 -3.32 1.41 -0.30
CA ILE A 138 -4.71 1.82 -0.54
C ILE A 138 -4.89 1.90 -2.06
N PRO A 139 -5.83 1.15 -2.67
CA PRO A 139 -6.05 1.21 -4.10
C PRO A 139 -6.43 2.62 -4.57
N ARG A 140 -6.00 3.00 -5.78
CA ARG A 140 -6.42 4.27 -6.37
C ARG A 140 -7.93 4.28 -6.59
N GLY A 141 -8.60 5.33 -6.11
CA GLY A 141 -10.04 5.49 -6.25
C GLY A 141 -10.87 4.58 -5.33
N SER A 142 -10.23 3.87 -4.39
CA SER A 142 -10.98 3.23 -3.30
C SER A 142 -11.36 4.24 -2.23
N GLU A 143 -12.28 3.83 -1.36
CA GLU A 143 -12.52 4.52 -0.10
C GLU A 143 -11.23 4.59 0.76
N ASP A 144 -11.21 5.53 1.69
CA ASP A 144 -10.11 5.69 2.64
C ASP A 144 -9.93 4.44 3.51
N LEU A 145 -8.68 4.11 3.82
CA LEU A 145 -8.35 3.08 4.79
C LEU A 145 -8.59 3.62 6.19
N LYS A 146 -9.51 2.99 6.93
CA LYS A 146 -9.80 3.33 8.33
C LYS A 146 -9.19 2.29 9.25
N VAL A 147 -8.42 2.76 10.24
CA VAL A 147 -7.81 1.91 11.25
C VAL A 147 -8.21 2.41 12.63
N ASP A 148 -8.94 1.57 13.36
CA ASP A 148 -9.34 1.85 14.73
C ASP A 148 -8.24 1.44 15.71
N MET A 149 -7.90 2.34 16.63
CA MET A 149 -6.91 2.11 17.68
C MET A 149 -7.41 2.74 18.99
N PRO A 150 -7.35 2.04 20.14
CA PRO A 150 -7.60 2.67 21.43
C PRO A 150 -6.54 3.73 21.73
N LEU A 151 -6.96 4.90 22.22
CA LEU A 151 -6.10 5.93 22.79
C LEU A 151 -6.51 6.23 24.23
N THR A 152 -5.53 6.48 25.10
CA THR A 152 -5.73 6.81 26.51
C THR A 152 -5.71 8.32 26.72
N PHE A 153 -6.83 8.85 27.20
CA PHE A 153 -7.05 10.24 27.57
C PHE A 153 -7.17 10.35 29.09
N GLY A 154 -6.06 10.66 29.78
CA GLY A 154 -6.04 10.63 31.24
C GLY A 154 -6.30 9.22 31.76
N GLU A 155 -7.41 9.03 32.47
CA GLU A 155 -7.85 7.72 33.00
C GLU A 155 -8.84 6.99 32.05
N GLU A 156 -9.31 7.66 31.00
CA GLU A 156 -10.29 7.12 30.07
C GLU A 156 -9.61 6.53 28.83
N GLN A 157 -10.15 5.44 28.28
CA GLN A 157 -9.76 4.91 26.97
C GLN A 157 -10.89 5.16 25.97
N LYS A 158 -10.56 5.73 24.81
CA LYS A 158 -11.50 6.00 23.72
C LYS A 158 -11.00 5.35 22.44
N ASN A 159 -11.90 4.91 21.58
CA ASN A 159 -11.48 4.49 20.24
C ASN A 159 -11.13 5.71 19.38
N ALA A 160 -10.04 5.62 18.62
CA ALA A 160 -9.64 6.62 17.65
C ALA A 160 -9.52 5.98 16.26
N THR A 161 -10.25 6.54 15.29
CA THR A 161 -10.19 6.10 13.89
C THR A 161 -9.17 6.94 13.14
N PHE A 162 -8.09 6.30 12.68
CA PHE A 162 -7.09 6.87 11.79
C PHE A 162 -7.54 6.68 10.34
N VAL A 163 -7.70 7.78 9.60
CA VAL A 163 -8.18 7.78 8.22
C VAL A 163 -7.01 8.05 7.28
N PHE A 164 -6.64 7.04 6.50
CA PHE A 164 -5.58 7.13 5.50
C PHE A 164 -6.16 7.22 4.10
N THR A 165 -5.57 8.09 3.27
CA THR A 165 -6.04 8.33 1.89
C THR A 165 -4.96 8.01 0.87
N SER A 166 -5.36 7.77 -0.39
CA SER A 166 -4.44 7.56 -1.51
C SER A 166 -4.01 8.87 -2.19
N ASN A 167 -4.66 10.00 -1.87
CA ASN A 167 -4.53 11.27 -2.59
C ASN A 167 -3.89 12.36 -1.71
N TYR A 168 -2.81 12.99 -2.20
CA TYR A 168 -2.20 14.17 -1.58
C TYR A 168 -1.82 15.19 -2.65
N ASN A 169 -2.28 16.44 -2.52
CA ASN A 169 -2.06 17.52 -3.48
C ASN A 169 -2.34 17.13 -4.95
N ASN A 170 -3.48 16.48 -5.21
CA ASN A 170 -3.88 15.94 -6.52
C ASN A 170 -2.91 14.91 -7.13
N SER A 171 -2.10 14.23 -6.31
CA SER A 171 -1.17 13.18 -6.72
C SER A 171 -1.35 11.93 -5.86
N TYR A 172 -1.08 10.75 -6.44
CA TYR A 172 -1.31 9.45 -5.80
C TYR A 172 -0.05 8.99 -5.07
N TYR A 173 -0.10 8.87 -3.74
CA TYR A 173 1.09 8.59 -2.92
C TYR A 173 0.99 7.38 -1.99
N ALA A 174 -0.08 6.57 -2.03
CA ALA A 174 -0.15 5.32 -1.25
C ALA A 174 0.63 4.14 -1.88
N THR A 175 1.80 4.44 -2.45
CA THR A 175 2.62 3.51 -3.26
C THR A 175 3.73 2.88 -2.43
N GLY A 176 4.14 1.67 -2.81
CA GLY A 176 5.32 1.00 -2.30
C GLY A 176 6.13 0.30 -3.38
N VAL A 177 7.40 0.12 -3.09
CA VAL A 177 8.40 -0.56 -3.91
C VAL A 177 9.20 -1.52 -3.04
N TYR A 178 9.37 -2.75 -3.54
CA TYR A 178 10.39 -3.68 -3.11
C TYR A 178 11.44 -3.79 -4.22
N ASP A 179 12.71 -3.51 -3.92
CA ASP A 179 13.77 -3.50 -4.92
C ASP A 179 14.62 -4.78 -4.95
N ASN A 180 15.48 -4.90 -5.95
CA ASN A 180 16.38 -6.04 -6.11
C ASN A 180 17.45 -6.18 -5.01
N LYS A 181 17.67 -5.15 -4.19
CA LYS A 181 18.54 -5.17 -3.01
C LYS A 181 17.78 -5.57 -1.75
N LYS A 182 16.50 -5.96 -1.88
CA LYS A 182 15.59 -6.33 -0.81
C LYS A 182 15.25 -5.18 0.15
N ASN A 183 15.38 -3.95 -0.34
CA ASN A 183 14.82 -2.80 0.36
C ASN A 183 13.34 -2.71 0.06
N MET A 184 12.60 -2.18 1.03
CA MET A 184 11.18 -1.89 0.91
C MET A 184 10.91 -0.46 1.36
N TYR A 185 10.21 0.27 0.50
CA TYR A 185 9.75 1.62 0.75
C TYR A 185 8.24 1.65 0.51
N PHE A 186 7.46 2.21 1.42
CA PHE A 186 6.06 2.49 1.16
C PHE A 186 5.59 3.71 1.93
N TYR A 187 4.58 4.37 1.38
CA TYR A 187 4.05 5.60 1.94
C TYR A 187 2.55 5.48 2.16
N MET A 188 2.05 6.16 3.18
CA MET A 188 0.62 6.33 3.47
C MET A 188 0.38 7.77 3.89
N ILE A 189 -0.77 8.33 3.52
CA ILE A 189 -1.14 9.69 3.94
C ILE A 189 -2.13 9.55 5.08
N LEU A 190 -1.80 10.05 6.27
CA LEU A 190 -2.80 10.22 7.32
C LEU A 190 -3.52 11.54 7.07
N GLU A 191 -4.79 11.46 6.69
CA GLU A 191 -5.63 12.62 6.43
C GLU A 191 -6.12 13.23 7.75
N LYS A 192 -6.72 12.40 8.61
CA LYS A 192 -7.36 12.84 9.87
C LYS A 192 -7.46 11.72 10.90
N ILE A 193 -7.67 12.12 12.15
CA ILE A 193 -7.93 11.24 13.30
C ILE A 193 -9.28 11.63 13.90
N ILE A 194 -10.19 10.66 14.05
CA ILE A 194 -11.53 10.88 14.61
C ILE A 194 -11.57 10.21 15.98
N ILE A 195 -11.82 10.98 17.03
CA ILE A 195 -11.96 10.46 18.39
C ILE A 195 -13.43 10.12 18.66
N GLU A 196 -13.69 8.93 19.19
CA GLU A 196 -15.01 8.50 19.63
C GLU A 196 -15.64 9.54 20.57
N ASN A 197 -16.84 10.02 20.21
CA ASN A 197 -17.58 11.07 20.94
C ASN A 197 -16.73 12.33 21.23
N GLY A 198 -15.74 12.61 20.38
CA GLY A 198 -14.74 13.65 20.59
C GLY A 198 -14.41 14.45 19.32
N PRO A 199 -13.28 15.17 19.33
CA PRO A 199 -12.89 15.98 18.18
C PRO A 199 -12.44 15.13 16.99
N THR A 200 -12.56 15.71 15.79
CA THR A 200 -11.81 15.28 14.61
C THR A 200 -10.59 16.19 14.45
N CYS A 201 -9.43 15.59 14.22
CA CYS A 201 -8.16 16.30 14.04
C CYS A 201 -7.64 16.07 12.62
N ASP A 202 -7.57 17.13 11.82
CA ASP A 202 -6.92 17.08 10.50
C ASP A 202 -5.39 16.99 10.67
N VAL A 203 -4.75 16.17 9.84
CA VAL A 203 -3.32 15.86 9.89
C VAL A 203 -2.63 16.08 8.54
N ASN A 204 -3.21 15.58 7.45
CA ASN A 204 -2.73 15.74 6.07
C ASN A 204 -1.22 15.54 5.88
N SER A 205 -0.68 14.43 6.40
CA SER A 205 0.77 14.20 6.43
C SER A 205 1.18 12.87 5.82
N LEU A 206 2.24 12.88 5.02
CA LEU A 206 2.80 11.69 4.35
C LEU A 206 3.73 10.92 5.29
N VAL A 207 3.32 9.73 5.72
CA VAL A 207 4.13 8.78 6.49
C VAL A 207 4.91 7.89 5.54
N VAL A 208 6.20 7.73 5.81
CA VAL A 208 7.12 6.90 5.02
C VAL A 208 7.64 5.76 5.89
N PHE A 209 7.65 4.56 5.32
CA PHE A 209 8.32 3.38 5.86
C PHE A 209 9.43 2.99 4.90
N ALA A 210 10.65 2.89 5.41
CA ALA A 210 11.85 2.59 4.62
C ALA A 210 12.73 1.60 5.39
N GLY A 211 13.00 0.44 4.80
CA GLY A 211 13.76 -0.62 5.48
C GLY A 211 14.18 -1.74 4.56
N SER A 212 14.74 -2.79 5.13
CA SER A 212 15.23 -3.94 4.39
C SER A 212 14.97 -5.24 5.16
N LYS A 213 15.03 -6.36 4.43
CA LYS A 213 14.94 -7.71 4.97
C LYS A 213 16.30 -8.24 5.42
#